data_AF-A0A645JHX3-F1
#
_entry.id   AF-A0A645JHX3-F1
#
_cell.length_a   1.000
_cell.length_b   1.000
_cell.length_c   1.000
_cell.angle_alpha   90.00
_cell.angle_beta   90.00
_cell.angle_gamma   90.00
#
_symmetry.space_group_name_H-M   'P 1'
#
loop_
_entity.id
_entity.type
_entity.pdbx_description
1 polymer ?
#
loop_
_entity_poly.entity_id
_entity_poly.type
_entity_poly.pdbx_seq_one_letter_code
_entity_poly.pdbx_strand_id
1 'polypeptide(L)' 'MSIEMGATFGWERYVGIDGLAYGIDTYGASGNGNVVMAEYGFTIEKVVAAYQAKFAK' A
#
# COMPACT_ATOMS: atom_id res chain seq x y z
N MET A 1 -8.82 -4.76 3.59
CA MET A 1 -7.61 -4.10 3.04
C MET A 1 -7.86 -2.61 3.01
N SER A 2 -6.86 -1.79 3.34
CA SER A 2 -6.85 -0.35 3.10
C SER A 2 -5.77 0.00 2.08
N ILE A 3 -5.95 1.10 1.35
CA ILE A 3 -5.00 1.60 0.35
C ILE A 3 -4.93 3.11 0.50
N GLU A 4 -3.78 3.63 0.90
CA GLU A 4 -3.55 5.06 1.08
C GLU A 4 -2.07 5.37 0.86
N MET A 5 -1.76 6.46 0.14
CA MET A 5 -0.39 6.96 -0.01
C MET A 5 0.09 7.70 1.26
N GLY A 6 -0.01 7.04 2.39
CA GLY A 6 0.34 7.52 3.73
C GLY A 6 0.79 6.38 4.62
N ALA A 7 1.10 6.68 5.88
CA ALA A 7 1.54 5.66 6.83
C ALA A 7 0.45 4.59 7.04
N THR A 8 0.86 3.34 7.18
CA THR A 8 -0.08 2.24 7.45
C THR A 8 -0.65 2.32 8.88
N PHE A 9 0.03 3.02 9.78
CA PHE A 9 -0.37 3.18 11.18
C PHE A 9 -1.78 3.79 11.32
N GLY A 10 -2.64 3.10 12.08
CA GLY A 10 -4.03 3.46 12.34
C GLY A 10 -5.02 2.64 11.50
N TRP A 11 -4.60 2.15 10.33
CA TRP A 11 -5.48 1.35 9.47
C TRP A 11 -5.80 -0.03 10.05
N GLU A 12 -4.96 -0.56 10.94
CA GLU A 12 -5.22 -1.82 11.66
C GLU A 12 -6.55 -1.79 12.44
N ARG A 13 -7.03 -0.61 12.84
CA ARG A 13 -8.32 -0.43 13.53
C ARG A 13 -9.52 -0.77 12.65
N TYR A 14 -9.36 -0.69 11.33
CA TYR A 14 -10.42 -0.93 10.36
C TYR A 14 -10.25 -2.26 9.64
N VAL A 15 -9.01 -2.63 9.32
CA VAL A 15 -8.73 -3.87 8.57
C VAL A 15 -8.46 -5.08 9.46
N GLY A 16 -8.26 -4.86 10.77
CA GLY A 16 -7.95 -5.90 11.75
C GLY A 16 -6.51 -6.43 11.66
N ILE A 17 -6.12 -7.28 12.62
CA ILE A 17 -4.77 -7.87 12.69
C ILE A 17 -4.47 -8.80 11.51
N ASP A 18 -5.50 -9.43 10.96
CA ASP A 18 -5.40 -10.29 9.77
C ASP A 18 -5.63 -9.50 8.47
N GLY A 19 -5.78 -8.18 8.56
CA GLY A 19 -5.93 -7.30 7.41
C GLY A 19 -4.63 -7.09 6.65
N LEU A 20 -4.71 -6.16 5.69
CA LEU A 20 -3.58 -5.62 4.96
C LEU A 20 -3.79 -4.11 4.84
N ALA A 21 -2.85 -3.34 5.36
CA ALA A 21 -2.76 -1.91 5.14
C ALA A 21 -1.68 -1.66 4.09
N TYR A 22 -2.10 -1.15 2.92
CA TYR A 22 -1.22 -0.86 1.80
C TYR A 22 -0.88 0.64 1.81
N GLY A 23 0.35 0.97 2.20
CA GLY A 23 0.80 2.34 2.44
C GLY A 23 2.31 2.54 2.34
N ILE A 24 2.78 3.69 2.81
CA ILE A 24 4.19 4.11 2.78
C ILE A 24 4.67 4.37 4.21
N ASP A 25 5.50 3.45 4.73
CA ASP A 25 6.08 3.54 6.08
C ASP A 25 7.54 4.04 6.07
N THR A 26 7.93 4.70 4.98
CA THR A 26 9.27 5.28 4.80
C THR A 26 9.15 6.75 4.40
N TYR A 27 10.26 7.48 4.46
CA TYR A 27 10.29 8.86 3.96
C TYR A 27 10.13 8.92 2.44
N GLY A 28 9.72 10.10 1.97
CA GLY A 28 9.55 10.42 0.55
C GLY A 28 10.85 10.42 -0.25
N ALA A 29 10.71 10.57 -1.55
CA ALA A 29 11.80 10.76 -2.49
C ALA A 29 11.55 12.01 -3.34
N SER A 30 12.62 12.70 -3.75
CA SER A 30 12.53 13.80 -4.70
C SER A 30 12.50 13.26 -6.13
N GLY A 31 11.48 13.60 -6.90
CA GLY A 31 11.35 13.14 -8.28
C GLY A 31 10.00 13.44 -8.91
N ASN A 32 9.79 12.96 -10.13
CA ASN A 32 8.49 13.05 -10.80
C ASN A 32 7.45 12.23 -10.03
N GLY A 33 6.30 12.84 -9.72
CA GLY A 33 5.26 12.21 -8.89
C GLY A 33 4.81 10.85 -9.40
N ASN A 34 4.61 10.67 -10.71
CA ASN A 34 4.16 9.39 -11.26
C ASN A 34 5.21 8.29 -11.14
N VAL A 35 6.49 8.64 -11.32
CA VAL A 35 7.59 7.70 -11.14
C VAL A 35 7.70 7.31 -9.66
N VAL A 36 7.71 8.30 -8.77
CA VAL A 36 7.79 8.08 -7.32
C VAL A 36 6.62 7.23 -6.81
N MET A 37 5.39 7.45 -7.31
CA MET A 37 4.23 6.61 -7.00
C MET A 37 4.43 5.16 -7.42
N ALA A 38 4.91 4.92 -8.65
CA ALA A 38 5.14 3.58 -9.16
C ALA A 38 6.25 2.84 -8.39
N GLU A 39 7.33 3.53 -8.03
CA GLU A 39 8.42 2.98 -7.20
C GLU A 39 7.94 2.63 -5.78
N TYR A 40 7.03 3.42 -5.19
CA TYR A 40 6.35 3.06 -3.94
C TYR A 40 5.28 1.98 -4.09
N GLY A 41 5.12 1.38 -5.28
CA GLY A 41 4.22 0.26 -5.52
C GLY A 41 2.78 0.66 -5.83
N PHE A 42 2.46 1.96 -5.98
CA PHE A 42 1.11 2.42 -6.32
C PHE A 42 0.83 2.30 -7.83
N THR A 43 0.86 1.06 -8.32
CA THR A 43 0.36 0.68 -9.65
C THR A 43 -0.78 -0.32 -9.51
N ILE A 44 -1.62 -0.41 -10.53
CA ILE A 44 -2.77 -1.34 -10.53
C ILE A 44 -2.29 -2.77 -10.30
N GLU A 45 -1.24 -3.18 -11.00
CA GLU A 45 -0.70 -4.54 -10.96
C GLU A 45 -0.18 -4.89 -9.57
N LYS A 46 0.52 -3.96 -8.91
CA LYS A 46 1.08 -4.16 -7.57
C LYS A 46 0.01 -4.22 -6.50
N VAL A 47 -1.02 -3.37 -6.58
CA VAL A 47 -2.15 -3.38 -5.64
C VAL A 47 -2.97 -4.67 -5.79
N VAL A 48 -3.28 -5.08 -7.02
CA VAL A 48 -3.98 -6.35 -7.27
C VAL A 48 -3.15 -7.54 -6.78
N ALA A 49 -1.85 -7.58 -7.08
CA ALA A 49 -0.97 -8.65 -6.62
C ALA A 49 -0.93 -8.73 -5.08
N ALA A 50 -0.88 -7.59 -4.38
CA ALA A 50 -0.89 -7.55 -2.91
C ALA A 50 -2.22 -8.09 -2.34
N TYR A 51 -3.35 -7.74 -2.96
CA TYR A 51 -4.65 -8.29 -2.57
C TYR A 51 -4.69 -9.81 -2.78
N GLN A 52 -4.31 -10.30 -3.95
CA GLN A 52 -4.30 -11.73 -4.26
C GLN A 52 -3.38 -12.49 -3.30
N ALA A 53 -2.17 -11.99 -3.05
CA ALA A 53 -1.22 -12.63 -2.13
C ALA A 53 -1.74 -12.72 -0.68
N LYS A 54 -2.58 -11.77 -0.25
CA LYS A 54 -3.12 -11.75 1.11
C LYS A 54 -4.41 -12.56 1.26
N PHE A 55 -5.29 -12.54 0.26
CA PHE A 55 -6.67 -13.02 0.39
C PHE A 55 -7.06 -14.13 -0.58
N ALA A 56 -6.31 -14.35 -1.66
CA ALA A 56 -6.56 -15.48 -2.55
C ALA A 56 -5.96 -16.75 -1.95
N LYS A 57 -6.70 -17.86 -2.11
CA LYS A 57 -6.32 -19.20 -1.64
C LYS A 57 -5.21 -19.80 -2.51
#